data_AF-A0A7X9ZX61-F1
#
_entry.id   AF-A0A7X9ZX61-F1
#
_cell.length_a   1.000
_cell.length_b   1.000
_cell.length_c   1.000
_cell.angle_alpha   90.00
_cell.angle_beta   90.00
_cell.angle_gamma   90.00
#
_symmetry.space_group_name_H-M   'P 1'
#
loop_
_entity.id
_entity.type
_entity.pdbx_description
1 polymer ?
#
loop_
_entity_poly.entity_id
_entity_poly.type
_entity_poly.pdbx_seq_one_letter_code
_entity_poly.pdbx_strand_id
1 'polypeptide(L)' 'MSTLAYTPTPREMLIEDLSEIGVGAGALRALPDLSVPPRTTESDRAEAGAMQVLRPLLREISKRRFLYQ' A
#
# COMPACT_ATOMS: atom_id res chain seq x y z
N MET A 1 33.08 -0.72 -37.34
CA MET A 1 32.64 -0.41 -35.96
C MET A 1 31.52 -1.39 -35.64
N SER A 2 31.84 -2.50 -34.96
CA SER A 2 30.84 -3.53 -34.64
C SER A 2 30.09 -3.13 -33.37
N THR A 3 28.81 -2.79 -33.51
CA THR A 3 27.88 -2.71 -32.39
C THR A 3 27.70 -4.11 -31.82
N LEU A 4 28.28 -4.37 -30.64
CA LEU A 4 27.98 -5.58 -29.89
C LEU A 4 26.47 -5.57 -29.59
N ALA A 5 25.77 -6.63 -29.99
CA ALA A 5 24.36 -6.79 -29.70
C ALA A 5 24.19 -6.86 -28.17
N TYR A 6 23.53 -5.86 -27.60
CA TYR A 6 23.08 -5.91 -26.22
C TYR A 6 21.90 -6.87 -26.13
N THR A 7 22.05 -7.93 -25.34
CA THR A 7 20.96 -8.84 -25.01
C THR A 7 20.58 -8.57 -23.56
N PRO A 8 19.36 -8.07 -23.29
CA PRO A 8 18.94 -7.81 -21.92
C PRO A 8 18.84 -9.13 -21.16
N THR A 9 19.28 -9.09 -19.90
CA THR A 9 19.08 -10.19 -18.98
C THR A 9 17.59 -10.34 -18.64
N PRO A 10 17.13 -11.52 -18.22
CA PRO A 10 15.74 -11.71 -17.78
C PRO A 10 15.29 -10.72 -16.69
N ARG A 11 16.23 -10.26 -15.84
CA ARG A 11 15.98 -9.25 -14.82
C ARG A 11 15.71 -7.87 -15.43
N GLU A 12 16.45 -7.48 -16.46
CA GLU A 12 16.27 -6.20 -17.14
C GLU A 12 14.95 -6.19 -17.91
N MET A 13 14.61 -7.29 -18.60
CA MET A 13 13.32 -7.44 -19.27
C MET A 13 12.14 -7.31 -18.29
N LEU A 14 12.21 -7.96 -17.12
CA LEU A 14 11.18 -7.82 -16.09
C LEU A 14 11.05 -6.39 -15.55
N ILE A 15 12.15 -5.66 -15.43
CA ILE A 15 12.12 -4.26 -14.99
C ILE A 15 11.46 -3.37 -16.06
N GLU A 16 11.75 -3.63 -17.34
CA GLU A 16 11.12 -2.96 -18.48
C GLU A 16 9.61 -3.22 -18.49
N ASP A 17 9.18 -4.49 -18.42
CA ASP A 17 7.76 -4.89 -18.39
C ASP A 17 7.00 -4.22 -17.22
N LEU A 18 7.60 -4.20 -16.02
CA LEU A 18 7.02 -3.55 -14.84
C LEU A 18 6.96 -2.03 -14.99
N SER A 19 7.90 -1.43 -15.72
CA SER A 19 7.87 0.01 -15.99
C SER A 19 6.75 0.39 -16.96
N GLU A 20 6.48 -0.43 -17.98
CA GLU A 20 5.41 -0.20 -18.97
C GLU A 20 4.01 -0.21 -18.33
N ILE A 21 3.79 -1.05 -17.32
CA ILE A 21 2.52 -1.09 -16.57
C ILE A 21 2.46 -0.11 -15.39
N GLY A 22 3.43 0.83 -15.29
CA GLY A 22 3.44 1.89 -14.29
C GLY A 22 3.94 1.48 -12.89
N VAL A 23 4.50 0.29 -12.74
CA VAL A 23 4.98 -0.26 -11.46
C VAL A 23 6.42 0.16 -11.13
N GLY A 24 7.20 0.62 -12.12
CA GLY A 24 8.64 0.92 -11.97
C GLY A 24 9.02 2.14 -11.11
N ALA A 25 8.23 3.22 -11.12
CA ALA A 25 8.63 4.48 -10.45
C ALA A 25 8.51 4.43 -8.92
N GLY A 26 7.61 3.59 -8.39
CA GLY A 26 7.38 3.41 -6.96
C GLY A 26 8.08 2.18 -6.37
N ALA A 27 8.20 1.09 -7.15
CA ALA A 27 8.76 -0.17 -6.65
C ALA A 27 10.29 -0.14 -6.45
N LEU A 28 11.00 0.71 -7.20
CA LEU A 28 12.45 0.96 -7.00
C LEU A 28 12.72 2.12 -6.05
N ARG A 29 11.67 2.84 -5.63
CA ARG A 29 11.80 3.90 -4.64
C ARG A 29 12.00 3.24 -3.29
N ALA A 30 12.97 3.72 -2.52
CA ALA A 30 13.10 3.31 -1.12
C ALA A 30 11.72 3.41 -0.45
N LEU A 31 11.35 2.37 0.31
CA LEU A 31 10.11 2.38 1.07
C LEU A 31 10.04 3.71 1.82
N PRO A 32 8.92 4.45 1.75
CA PRO A 32 8.79 5.68 2.49
C PRO A 32 9.06 5.36 3.96
N ASP A 33 9.89 6.17 4.60
CA ASP A 33 10.11 6.04 6.03
C ASP A 33 8.80 6.41 6.72
N LEU A 34 8.07 5.38 7.16
CA LEU A 34 6.79 5.53 7.83
C LEU A 34 7.08 5.91 9.28
N SER A 35 7.17 7.21 9.54
CA SER A 35 7.22 7.70 10.92
C SER A 35 5.83 7.56 11.55
N VAL A 36 5.73 6.71 12.57
CA VAL A 36 4.56 6.70 13.46
C VAL A 36 4.82 7.76 14.53
N PRO A 37 4.11 8.90 14.51
CA PRO A 37 4.31 9.92 15.53
C PRO A 37 4.01 9.34 16.92
N PRO A 38 4.69 9.83 17.98
CA PRO A 38 4.42 9.38 19.34
C PRO A 38 2.93 9.54 19.69
N ARG A 39 2.36 8.53 20.35
CA ARG A 39 0.99 8.63 20.85
C ARG A 39 0.91 9.74 21.89
N THR A 40 -0.10 10.59 21.75
CA THR A 40 -0.44 11.65 22.68
C THR A 40 -1.83 11.44 23.25
N THR A 41 -2.13 12.04 24.40
CA THR A 41 -3.48 12.03 24.97
C THR A 41 -4.52 12.61 24.00
N GLU A 42 -4.12 13.55 23.15
CA GLU A 42 -4.99 14.09 22.09
C GLU A 42 -5.26 13.05 21.00
N SER A 43 -4.23 12.33 20.54
CA SER A 43 -4.42 11.23 19.58
C SER A 43 -5.30 10.10 20.15
N ASP A 44 -5.21 9.83 21.45
CA ASP A 44 -6.04 8.81 22.12
C ASP A 44 -7.51 9.26 22.18
N ARG A 45 -7.78 10.53 22.45
CA ARG A 45 -9.14 11.09 22.42
C ARG A 45 -9.72 11.09 21.01
N ALA A 46 -8.92 11.48 20.01
CA ALA A 46 -9.32 11.47 18.62
C ALA A 46 -9.65 10.04 18.15
N GLU A 47 -8.82 9.06 18.50
CA GLU A 47 -9.09 7.64 18.24
C GLU A 47 -10.37 7.18 18.91
N ALA A 48 -10.56 7.50 20.20
CA ALA A 48 -11.77 7.13 20.94
C ALA A 48 -13.03 7.71 20.30
N GLY A 49 -12.99 8.98 19.88
CA GLY A 49 -14.10 9.63 19.17
C GLY A 49 -14.39 8.98 17.82
N ALA A 50 -13.36 8.70 17.01
CA ALA A 50 -13.51 8.00 15.75
C ALA A 50 -14.14 6.60 15.94
N MET A 51 -13.70 5.87 16.97
CA MET A 51 -14.21 4.54 17.27
C MET A 51 -15.67 4.52 17.73
N GLN A 52 -16.16 5.59 18.37
CA GLN A 52 -17.59 5.71 18.71
C GLN A 52 -18.47 5.70 17.45
N VAL A 53 -17.99 6.30 16.35
CA VAL A 53 -18.70 6.34 15.07
C VAL A 53 -18.48 5.07 14.25
N LEU A 54 -17.24 4.58 14.19
CA LEU A 54 -16.88 3.44 13.34
C LEU A 54 -17.44 2.11 13.84
N ARG A 55 -17.45 1.86 15.16
CA ARG A 55 -17.91 0.58 15.73
C ARG A 55 -19.32 0.16 15.30
N PRO A 56 -20.37 1.01 15.37
CA PRO A 56 -21.69 0.61 14.91
C PRO A 56 -21.72 0.32 13.39
N LEU A 57 -21.02 1.11 12.57
CA LEU A 57 -20.96 0.91 11.12
C LEU A 57 -20.29 -0.42 10.75
N LEU A 58 -19.13 -0.70 11.37
CA LEU A 58 -18.41 -1.96 11.19
C LEU A 58 -19.25 -3.15 11.66
N ARG A 59 -20.00 -2.99 12.75
CA ARG A 59 -20.92 -4.01 13.23
C ARG A 59 -22.02 -4.30 12.20
N GLU A 60 -22.63 -3.28 11.61
CA GLU A 60 -23.66 -3.46 10.59
C GLU A 60 -23.11 -4.13 9.32
N ILE A 61 -21.92 -3.74 8.87
CA ILE A 61 -21.24 -4.39 7.74
C ILE A 61 -20.96 -5.86 8.06
N SER A 62 -20.44 -6.14 9.27
CA SER A 62 -20.18 -7.51 9.72
C SER A 62 -21.45 -8.35 9.73
N LYS A 63 -22.55 -7.84 10.29
CA LYS A 63 -23.84 -8.54 10.29
C LYS A 63 -24.31 -8.85 8.87
N ARG A 64 -24.25 -7.87 7.97
CA ARG A 64 -24.65 -8.06 6.56
C ARG A 64 -23.84 -9.15 5.87
N ARG A 65 -22.54 -9.20 6.15
CA ARG A 65 -21.63 -10.15 5.51
C ARG A 65 -21.71 -11.57 6.08
N PHE A 66 -22.04 -11.72 7.36
CA PHE A 66 -21.91 -13.00 8.07
C PHE A 66 -23.23 -13.57 8.65
N LEU A 67 -24.30 -12.77 8.75
CA LEU A 67 -25.62 -13.25 9.23
C LEU A 67 -26.63 -13.50 8.10
N TYR A 68 -26.32 -13.09 6.87
CA TYR A 68 -27.14 -13.37 5.67
C TYR A 68 -26.47 -14.40 4.73
N GLN A 69 -25.60 -15.25 5.27
CA GLN A 69 -25.13 -16.45 4.59
C GLN A 69 -25.95 -17.66 5.01
#